data_AF-A0A969F6M5-F1
#
_entry.id   AF-A0A969F6M5-F1
#
_cell.length_a   1.000
_cell.length_b   1.000
_cell.length_c   1.000
_cell.angle_alpha   90.00
_cell.angle_beta   90.00
_cell.angle_gamma   90.00
#
_symmetry.space_group_name_H-M   'P 1'
#
loop_
_entity.id
_entity.type
_entity.pdbx_description
1 polymer ?
#
loop_
_entity_poly.entity_id
_entity_poly.type
_entity_poly.pdbx_seq_one_letter_code
_entity_poly.pdbx_strand_id
1 'polypeptide(L)'
;MKTKPRPKSRKPWVRILLIWAIQSLALFLLSFVMDSVEIANARAAIGAAALIGLLNALLWPMLSYIILPFAVLTLGIGALILNGFIIWLAGEIAPGFQVDSVGAAIWVALWLTAVNAIASSLLTIDDDNSYYRNVVKRRAKRIAKPEETSVPGIIFLEIDGLSKPVLDKALAAGYAPNMKRWLESGEYELVEWETDMSSQTSASQLGILHGSNENIPAFRWFDRQRKEIVSSSSPDEVARLEKEHSDGNGLLVDHGASRGNLVSGDAPLVSVTASTMKDFSRLHMTDFYAYLSTLTT
;
A
#
# COMPACT_ATOMS: atom_id res chain seq x y z
N MET A 1 25.19 26.08 -8.95
CA MET A 1 25.11 24.83 -9.73
C MET A 1 23.80 24.86 -10.53
N LYS A 2 23.85 24.87 -11.88
CA LYS A 2 22.67 24.97 -12.75
C LYS A 2 21.79 23.73 -12.56
N THR A 3 20.58 23.92 -12.06
CA THR A 3 19.59 22.87 -11.92
C THR A 3 19.22 22.33 -13.30
N LYS A 4 19.44 21.03 -13.54
CA LYS A 4 18.90 20.35 -14.73
C LYS A 4 17.39 20.63 -14.79
N PRO A 5 16.83 20.99 -15.95
CA PRO A 5 15.40 21.23 -16.07
C PRO A 5 14.68 19.93 -15.72
N ARG A 6 13.81 19.98 -14.70
CA ARG A 6 12.91 18.90 -14.34
C ARG A 6 12.12 18.48 -15.59
N PRO A 7 11.96 17.19 -15.90
CA PRO A 7 11.09 16.78 -16.99
C PRO A 7 9.70 17.37 -16.72
N LYS A 8 9.23 18.22 -17.64
CA LYS A 8 7.87 18.78 -17.57
C LYS A 8 6.91 17.61 -17.48
N SER A 9 6.24 17.46 -16.34
CA SER A 9 5.14 16.51 -16.18
C SER A 9 4.20 16.71 -17.37
N ARG A 10 3.99 15.67 -18.18
CA ARG A 10 2.99 15.70 -19.26
C ARG A 10 1.67 16.15 -18.64
N LYS A 11 0.98 17.11 -19.28
CA LYS A 11 -0.26 17.71 -18.76
C LYS A 11 -1.24 16.57 -18.40
N PRO A 12 -1.79 16.50 -17.18
CA PRO A 12 -2.58 15.35 -16.70
C PRO A 12 -3.79 15.03 -17.61
N TRP A 13 -4.37 16.05 -18.23
CA TRP A 13 -5.46 15.91 -19.20
C TRP A 13 -5.10 15.12 -20.45
N VAL A 14 -3.85 15.23 -20.94
CA VAL A 14 -3.40 14.47 -22.11
C VAL A 14 -3.34 12.99 -21.79
N ARG A 15 -2.91 12.63 -20.57
CA ARG A 15 -2.89 11.24 -20.10
C ARG A 15 -4.31 10.68 -20.00
N ILE A 16 -5.24 11.42 -19.40
CA ILE A 16 -6.65 10.99 -19.29
C ILE A 16 -7.24 10.75 -20.69
N LEU A 17 -7.02 11.66 -21.63
CA LEU A 17 -7.52 11.52 -23.00
C LEU A 17 -6.89 10.32 -23.73
N LEU A 18 -5.59 10.08 -23.54
CA LEU A 18 -4.90 8.93 -24.13
C LEU A 18 -5.42 7.60 -23.58
N ILE A 19 -5.51 7.46 -22.24
CA ILE A 19 -6.04 6.26 -21.60
C ILE A 19 -7.49 6.03 -22.05
N TRP A 20 -8.31 7.08 -22.06
CA TRP A 20 -9.68 6.98 -22.52
C TRP A 20 -9.79 6.55 -23.99
N ALA A 21 -8.94 7.08 -24.88
CA ALA A 21 -8.89 6.66 -26.27
C ALA A 21 -8.49 5.19 -26.43
N ILE A 22 -7.48 4.74 -25.65
CA ILE A 22 -7.03 3.34 -25.64
C ILE A 22 -8.14 2.41 -25.14
N GLN A 23 -8.82 2.79 -24.05
CA GLN A 23 -9.94 2.02 -23.49
C GLN A 23 -11.13 1.95 -24.45
N SER A 24 -11.46 3.06 -25.11
CA SER A 24 -12.52 3.11 -26.13
C SER A 24 -12.19 2.19 -27.31
N LEU A 25 -10.94 2.22 -27.78
CA LEU A 25 -10.48 1.34 -28.84
C LEU A 25 -10.47 -0.12 -28.40
N ALA A 26 -10.04 -0.41 -27.16
CA ALA A 26 -10.01 -1.75 -26.61
C ALA A 26 -11.40 -2.38 -26.52
N LEU A 27 -12.41 -1.60 -26.10
CA LEU A 27 -13.81 -2.02 -26.09
C LEU A 27 -14.31 -2.29 -27.51
N PHE A 28 -14.08 -1.37 -28.43
CA PHE A 28 -14.50 -1.52 -29.82
C PHE A 28 -13.86 -2.73 -30.52
N LEU A 29 -12.59 -3.02 -30.21
CA LEU A 29 -11.94 -4.23 -30.73
C LEU A 29 -12.50 -5.50 -30.08
N LEU A 30 -12.85 -5.43 -28.79
CA LEU A 30 -13.41 -6.58 -28.07
C LEU A 30 -14.77 -7.01 -28.62
N SER A 31 -15.61 -6.07 -29.09
CA SER A 31 -16.90 -6.42 -29.71
C SER A 31 -16.77 -7.20 -31.02
N PHE A 32 -15.59 -7.26 -31.64
CA PHE A 32 -15.35 -8.16 -32.79
C PHE A 32 -14.87 -9.55 -32.37
N VAL A 33 -14.42 -9.71 -31.13
CA VAL A 33 -13.85 -10.96 -30.61
C VAL A 33 -14.89 -11.71 -29.76
N MET A 34 -15.80 -10.99 -29.10
CA MET A 34 -16.80 -11.54 -28.20
C MET A 34 -18.20 -11.22 -28.69
N ASP A 35 -18.97 -12.26 -29.04
CA ASP A 35 -20.39 -12.12 -29.42
C ASP A 35 -21.27 -11.63 -28.26
N SER A 36 -20.81 -11.80 -27.01
CA SER A 36 -21.54 -11.38 -25.80
C SER A 36 -21.37 -9.91 -25.42
N VAL A 37 -20.71 -9.13 -26.28
CA VAL A 37 -20.45 -7.70 -26.11
C VAL A 37 -20.89 -6.96 -27.36
N GLU A 38 -22.07 -6.37 -27.32
CA GLU A 38 -22.61 -5.61 -28.45
C GLU A 38 -22.22 -4.13 -28.35
N ILE A 39 -21.58 -3.62 -29.40
CA ILE A 39 -21.25 -2.19 -29.54
C ILE A 39 -21.75 -1.69 -30.90
N ALA A 40 -22.72 -0.77 -30.88
CA ALA A 40 -23.41 -0.33 -32.09
C ALA A 40 -22.50 0.45 -33.07
N ASN A 41 -21.54 1.23 -32.57
CA ASN A 41 -20.59 2.00 -33.38
C ASN A 41 -19.44 2.56 -32.53
N ALA A 42 -18.44 3.17 -33.18
CA ALA A 42 -17.31 3.80 -32.50
C ALA A 42 -17.73 4.90 -31.50
N ARG A 43 -18.84 5.62 -31.73
CA ARG A 43 -19.34 6.62 -30.76
C ARG A 43 -19.88 5.96 -29.50
N ALA A 44 -20.53 4.81 -29.63
CA ALA A 44 -20.99 4.02 -28.48
C ALA A 44 -19.81 3.50 -27.65
N ALA A 45 -18.72 3.04 -28.29
CA ALA A 45 -17.50 2.63 -27.56
C ALA A 45 -16.86 3.78 -26.77
N ILE A 46 -16.78 4.97 -27.37
CA ILE A 46 -16.27 6.19 -26.75
C ILE A 46 -17.13 6.59 -25.54
N GLY A 47 -18.45 6.56 -25.71
CA GLY A 47 -19.42 6.84 -24.65
C GLY A 47 -19.37 5.82 -23.51
N ALA A 48 -19.29 4.53 -23.84
CA ALA A 48 -19.18 3.44 -22.88
C ALA A 48 -17.90 3.54 -22.05
N ALA A 49 -16.74 3.76 -22.69
CA ALA A 49 -15.48 3.97 -21.97
C ALA A 49 -15.52 5.19 -21.03
N ALA A 50 -16.18 6.27 -21.47
CA ALA A 50 -16.36 7.46 -20.62
C ALA A 50 -17.26 7.16 -19.42
N LEU A 51 -18.36 6.43 -19.63
CA LEU A 51 -19.29 6.06 -18.57
C LEU A 51 -18.66 5.06 -17.59
N ILE A 52 -17.95 4.05 -18.06
CA ILE A 52 -17.19 3.11 -17.21
C ILE A 52 -16.17 3.89 -16.37
N GLY A 53 -15.44 4.83 -16.97
CA GLY A 53 -14.51 5.70 -16.25
C GLY A 53 -15.20 6.55 -15.17
N LEU A 54 -16.38 7.11 -15.49
CA LEU A 54 -17.18 7.89 -14.56
C LEU A 54 -17.74 7.05 -13.40
N LEU A 55 -18.30 5.88 -13.72
CA LEU A 55 -18.80 4.93 -12.74
C LEU A 55 -17.66 4.46 -11.83
N ASN A 56 -16.48 4.14 -12.38
CA ASN A 56 -15.31 3.84 -11.57
C ASN A 56 -14.93 5.03 -10.66
N ALA A 57 -14.90 6.26 -11.17
CA ALA A 57 -14.57 7.43 -10.36
C ALA A 57 -15.56 7.69 -9.22
N LEU A 58 -16.85 7.34 -9.40
CA LEU A 58 -17.91 7.57 -8.43
C LEU A 58 -18.10 6.39 -7.46
N LEU A 59 -18.15 5.16 -8.00
CA LEU A 59 -18.44 3.94 -7.26
C LEU A 59 -17.22 3.43 -6.50
N TRP A 60 -16.02 3.51 -7.08
CA TRP A 60 -14.81 2.97 -6.45
C TRP A 60 -14.57 3.53 -5.04
N PRO A 61 -14.66 4.86 -4.77
CA PRO A 61 -14.46 5.39 -3.42
C PRO A 61 -15.46 4.88 -2.38
N MET A 62 -16.69 4.53 -2.81
CA MET A 62 -17.72 3.98 -1.93
C MET A 62 -17.53 2.48 -1.73
N LEU A 63 -17.32 1.76 -2.83
CA LEU A 63 -17.26 0.29 -2.87
C LEU A 63 -15.95 -0.24 -2.31
N SER A 64 -14.83 0.48 -2.46
CA SER A 64 -13.54 0.05 -1.94
C SER A 64 -13.55 -0.16 -0.42
N TYR A 65 -14.33 0.64 0.33
CA TYR A 65 -14.43 0.49 1.78
C TYR A 65 -15.02 -0.86 2.19
N ILE A 66 -16.03 -1.33 1.45
CA ILE A 66 -16.75 -2.58 1.74
C ILE A 66 -15.99 -3.78 1.16
N ILE A 67 -15.39 -3.60 -0.02
CA ILE A 67 -14.82 -4.69 -0.80
C ILE A 67 -13.38 -4.99 -0.41
N LEU A 68 -12.63 -4.04 0.15
CA LEU A 68 -11.21 -4.27 0.46
C LEU A 68 -10.97 -5.49 1.38
N PRO A 69 -11.70 -5.72 2.48
CA PRO A 69 -11.54 -6.93 3.29
C PRO A 69 -11.79 -8.21 2.48
N PHE A 70 -12.83 -8.20 1.64
CA PHE A 70 -13.18 -9.34 0.80
C PHE A 70 -12.19 -9.55 -0.34
N ALA A 71 -11.68 -8.49 -0.97
CA ALA A 71 -10.70 -8.55 -2.04
C ALA A 71 -9.38 -9.14 -1.53
N VAL A 72 -8.95 -8.78 -0.31
CA VAL A 72 -7.77 -9.38 0.32
C VAL A 72 -8.00 -10.85 0.65
N LEU A 73 -9.15 -11.19 1.25
CA LEU A 73 -9.51 -12.58 1.58
C LEU A 73 -9.64 -13.47 0.33
N THR A 74 -10.08 -12.91 -0.79
CA THR A 74 -10.28 -13.63 -2.05
C THR A 74 -9.11 -13.52 -3.03
N LEU A 75 -7.95 -13.05 -2.57
CA LEU A 75 -6.73 -12.89 -3.39
C LEU A 75 -6.99 -12.10 -4.70
N GLY A 76 -7.82 -11.05 -4.63
CA GLY A 76 -8.13 -10.17 -5.75
C GLY A 76 -9.36 -10.55 -6.58
N ILE A 77 -9.97 -11.72 -6.37
CA ILE A 77 -11.18 -12.14 -7.12
C ILE A 77 -12.34 -11.17 -6.87
N GLY A 78 -12.50 -10.68 -5.64
CA GLY A 78 -13.52 -9.68 -5.31
C GLY A 78 -13.40 -8.39 -6.13
N ALA A 79 -12.16 -7.96 -6.44
CA ALA A 79 -11.93 -6.77 -7.27
C ALA A 79 -12.31 -7.02 -8.74
N LEU A 80 -12.07 -8.22 -9.27
CA LEU A 80 -12.47 -8.60 -10.63
C LEU A 80 -13.98 -8.65 -10.78
N ILE A 81 -14.69 -9.24 -9.80
CA ILE A 81 -16.16 -9.28 -9.80
C ILE A 81 -16.73 -7.86 -9.77
N LEU A 82 -16.16 -6.99 -8.93
CA LEU A 82 -16.58 -5.58 -8.86
C LEU A 82 -16.39 -4.85 -10.19
N ASN A 83 -15.22 -4.98 -10.81
CA ASN A 83 -14.96 -4.34 -12.10
C ASN A 83 -15.92 -4.87 -13.17
N GLY A 84 -16.16 -6.19 -13.21
CA GLY A 84 -17.16 -6.78 -14.09
C GLY A 84 -18.56 -6.22 -13.82
N PHE A 85 -18.96 -6.07 -12.56
CA PHE A 85 -20.24 -5.47 -12.20
C PHE A 85 -20.38 -4.01 -12.68
N ILE A 86 -19.32 -3.19 -12.55
CA ILE A 86 -19.33 -1.81 -13.04
C ILE A 86 -19.48 -1.75 -14.56
N ILE A 87 -18.83 -2.66 -15.29
CA ILE A 87 -18.93 -2.76 -16.76
C ILE A 87 -20.31 -3.23 -17.18
N TRP A 88 -20.87 -4.24 -16.50
CA TRP A 88 -22.23 -4.70 -16.75
C TRP A 88 -23.25 -3.57 -16.52
N LEU A 89 -23.12 -2.84 -15.40
CA LEU A 89 -23.95 -1.67 -15.10
C LEU A 89 -23.78 -0.55 -16.15
N ALA A 90 -22.58 -0.36 -16.68
CA ALA A 90 -22.36 0.58 -17.77
C ALA A 90 -23.08 0.13 -19.05
N GLY A 91 -23.18 -1.17 -19.31
CA GLY A 91 -23.97 -1.73 -20.43
C GLY A 91 -25.47 -1.47 -20.30
N GLU A 92 -26.01 -1.48 -19.08
CA GLU A 92 -27.43 -1.17 -18.85
C GLU A 92 -27.76 0.32 -19.04
N ILE A 93 -26.77 1.20 -18.93
CA ILE A 93 -26.96 2.66 -18.95
C ILE A 93 -26.52 3.27 -20.29
N ALA A 94 -25.44 2.77 -20.89
CA ALA A 94 -24.84 3.35 -22.08
C ALA A 94 -25.63 2.96 -23.35
N PRO A 95 -26.19 3.92 -24.10
CA PRO A 95 -26.89 3.60 -25.33
C PRO A 95 -25.91 3.03 -26.37
N GLY A 96 -26.21 1.83 -26.87
CA GLY A 96 -25.43 1.14 -27.89
C GLY A 96 -24.20 0.39 -27.37
N PHE A 97 -24.10 0.14 -26.06
CA PHE A 97 -23.16 -0.80 -25.44
C PHE A 97 -23.95 -1.75 -24.56
N GLN A 98 -23.92 -3.05 -24.84
CA GLN A 98 -24.63 -4.05 -24.07
C GLN A 98 -23.74 -5.26 -23.78
N VAL A 99 -23.88 -5.82 -22.58
CA VAL A 99 -23.11 -6.98 -22.13
C VAL A 99 -24.08 -8.01 -21.55
N ASP A 100 -24.14 -9.18 -22.17
CA ASP A 100 -25.21 -10.15 -21.94
C ASP A 100 -25.22 -10.76 -20.53
N SER A 101 -24.07 -10.78 -19.85
CA SER A 101 -23.95 -11.38 -18.53
C SER A 101 -22.81 -10.79 -17.70
N VAL A 102 -22.91 -10.95 -16.38
CA VAL A 102 -21.84 -10.58 -15.45
C VAL A 102 -20.54 -11.35 -15.75
N GLY A 103 -20.64 -12.61 -16.19
CA GLY A 103 -19.48 -13.41 -16.60
C GLY A 103 -18.77 -12.83 -17.82
N ALA A 104 -19.51 -12.39 -18.83
CA ALA A 104 -18.96 -11.68 -19.98
C ALA A 104 -18.31 -10.35 -19.55
N ALA A 105 -18.95 -9.63 -18.63
CA ALA A 105 -18.40 -8.37 -18.11
C ALA A 105 -17.09 -8.55 -17.33
N ILE A 106 -16.91 -9.68 -16.63
CA ILE A 106 -15.63 -10.03 -15.99
C ILE A 106 -14.54 -10.27 -17.06
N TRP A 107 -14.86 -10.95 -18.16
CA TRP A 107 -13.91 -11.11 -19.28
C TRP A 107 -13.55 -9.77 -19.92
N VAL A 108 -14.52 -8.88 -20.09
CA VAL A 108 -14.26 -7.50 -20.54
C VAL A 108 -13.34 -6.79 -19.55
N ALA A 109 -13.58 -6.89 -18.24
CA ALA A 109 -12.73 -6.29 -17.21
C ALA A 109 -11.28 -6.80 -17.31
N LEU A 110 -11.10 -8.12 -17.47
CA LEU A 110 -9.79 -8.74 -17.63
C LEU A 110 -9.08 -8.24 -18.89
N TRP A 111 -9.79 -8.18 -20.02
CA TRP A 111 -9.26 -7.66 -21.27
C TRP A 111 -8.81 -6.20 -21.16
N LEU A 112 -9.68 -5.33 -20.64
CA LEU A 112 -9.36 -3.91 -20.46
C LEU A 112 -8.18 -3.71 -19.50
N THR A 113 -8.07 -4.54 -18.46
CA THR A 113 -6.94 -4.52 -17.53
C THR A 113 -5.64 -4.91 -18.23
N ALA A 114 -5.65 -5.97 -19.04
CA ALA A 114 -4.49 -6.41 -19.80
C ALA A 114 -4.03 -5.36 -20.83
N VAL A 115 -4.97 -4.79 -21.59
CA VAL A 115 -4.67 -3.71 -22.55
C VAL A 115 -4.12 -2.47 -21.82
N ASN A 116 -4.68 -2.11 -20.66
CA ASN A 116 -4.17 -1.01 -19.86
C ASN A 116 -2.74 -1.27 -19.37
N ALA A 117 -2.44 -2.48 -18.89
CA ALA A 117 -1.10 -2.83 -18.43
C ALA A 117 -0.05 -2.74 -19.55
N ILE A 118 -0.40 -3.24 -20.75
CA ILE A 118 0.46 -3.13 -21.94
C ILE A 118 0.63 -1.65 -22.34
N ALA A 119 -0.46 -0.88 -22.36
CA ALA A 119 -0.42 0.54 -22.68
C ALA A 119 0.44 1.34 -21.70
N SER A 120 0.26 1.15 -20.39
CA SER A 120 1.06 1.82 -19.35
C SER A 120 2.54 1.45 -19.46
N SER A 121 2.85 0.18 -19.73
CA SER A 121 4.22 -0.31 -19.95
C SER A 121 4.87 0.34 -21.17
N LEU A 122 4.22 0.28 -22.35
CA LEU A 122 4.74 0.84 -23.59
C LEU A 122 4.86 2.36 -23.58
N LEU A 123 3.96 3.04 -22.88
CA LEU A 123 3.92 4.50 -22.84
C LEU A 123 4.74 5.10 -21.69
N THR A 124 5.44 4.28 -20.89
CA THR A 124 6.12 4.67 -19.63
C THR A 124 5.26 5.65 -18.85
N ILE A 125 3.98 5.29 -18.69
CA ILE A 125 3.05 6.11 -17.94
C ILE A 125 3.37 5.85 -16.48
N ASP A 126 4.13 6.77 -15.88
CA ASP A 126 4.39 6.82 -14.44
C ASP A 126 3.03 6.99 -13.73
N ASP A 127 2.39 5.87 -13.39
CA ASP A 127 1.00 5.86 -12.93
C ASP A 127 0.89 6.41 -11.49
N ASP A 128 1.96 6.42 -10.70
CA ASP A 128 1.83 6.36 -9.24
C ASP A 128 1.95 7.70 -8.49
N ASN A 129 2.68 8.68 -9.02
CA ASN A 129 3.11 9.80 -8.17
C ASN A 129 2.08 10.95 -8.01
N SER A 130 1.02 10.98 -8.84
CA SER A 130 0.12 12.16 -8.90
C SER A 130 -1.21 11.99 -8.16
N TYR A 131 -1.78 10.77 -8.17
CA TYR A 131 -3.01 10.47 -7.45
C TYR A 131 -2.77 10.45 -5.93
N TYR A 132 -1.71 9.75 -5.49
CA TYR A 132 -1.27 9.69 -4.09
C TYR A 132 -1.07 11.07 -3.50
N ARG A 133 -0.27 11.91 -4.16
CA ARG A 133 0.08 13.21 -3.61
C ARG A 133 -1.12 14.14 -3.44
N ASN A 134 -2.17 13.99 -4.26
CA ASN A 134 -3.33 14.87 -4.19
C ASN A 134 -4.43 14.32 -3.28
N VAL A 135 -4.64 13.00 -3.24
CA VAL A 135 -5.66 12.38 -2.36
C VAL A 135 -5.14 12.27 -0.93
N VAL A 136 -3.90 11.80 -0.73
CA VAL A 136 -3.29 11.70 0.60
C VAL A 136 -3.12 13.09 1.22
N LYS A 137 -2.64 14.11 0.48
CA LYS A 137 -2.56 15.48 1.05
C LYS A 137 -3.93 16.07 1.40
N ARG A 138 -4.96 15.81 0.61
CA ARG A 138 -6.32 16.32 0.88
C ARG A 138 -6.98 15.59 2.05
N ARG A 139 -6.74 14.28 2.19
CA ARG A 139 -7.21 13.48 3.33
C ARG A 139 -6.40 13.77 4.60
N ALA A 140 -5.08 13.88 4.51
CA ALA A 140 -4.20 14.29 5.62
C ALA A 140 -4.55 15.69 6.16
N LYS A 141 -5.00 16.61 5.29
CA LYS A 141 -5.54 17.92 5.73
C LYS A 141 -6.89 17.84 6.47
N ARG A 142 -7.62 16.72 6.35
CA ARG A 142 -8.90 16.47 7.04
C ARG A 142 -8.75 15.55 8.25
N ILE A 143 -7.70 14.73 8.29
CA ILE A 143 -7.24 14.02 9.48
C ILE A 143 -6.75 15.09 10.47
N ALA A 144 -7.02 14.87 11.76
CA ALA A 144 -6.92 15.83 12.86
C ALA A 144 -5.80 16.88 12.70
N LYS A 145 -6.09 18.13 13.10
CA LYS A 145 -5.09 19.21 13.08
C LYS A 145 -3.80 18.68 13.74
N PRO A 146 -2.64 18.73 13.07
CA PRO A 146 -1.39 18.29 13.67
C PRO A 146 -1.18 19.05 14.99
N GLU A 147 -0.84 18.34 16.04
CA GLU A 147 -0.45 18.98 17.30
C GLU A 147 0.85 19.74 17.06
N GLU A 148 0.78 21.07 17.20
CA GLU A 148 1.96 21.91 17.12
C GLU A 148 2.73 21.79 18.44
N THR A 149 3.93 21.22 18.38
CA THR A 149 4.85 21.12 19.51
C THR A 149 6.14 21.88 19.20
N SER A 150 6.71 22.52 20.24
CA SER A 150 8.03 23.15 20.18
C SER A 150 9.17 22.16 20.40
N VAL A 151 8.86 20.93 20.82
CA VAL A 151 9.83 19.86 21.03
C VAL A 151 10.04 19.11 19.71
N PRO A 152 11.29 18.96 19.23
CA PRO A 152 11.55 18.16 18.03
C PRO A 152 11.09 16.71 18.23
N GLY A 153 10.29 16.21 17.28
CA GLY A 153 9.92 14.80 17.22
C GLY A 153 11.05 13.95 16.65
N ILE A 154 11.08 12.67 17.02
CA ILE A 154 12.02 11.67 16.48
C ILE A 154 11.22 10.70 15.61
N ILE A 155 11.77 10.35 14.44
CA ILE A 155 11.22 9.30 13.58
C ILE A 155 12.22 8.15 13.58
N PHE A 156 11.78 7.00 14.09
CA PHE A 156 12.49 5.73 13.93
C PHE A 156 12.02 5.07 12.64
N LEU A 157 12.96 4.77 11.73
CA LEU A 157 12.70 4.07 10.48
C LEU A 157 13.53 2.78 10.48
N GLU A 158 12.84 1.65 10.53
CA GLU A 158 13.46 0.33 10.40
C GLU A 158 13.35 -0.15 8.95
N ILE A 159 14.47 -0.60 8.38
CA ILE A 159 14.50 -1.23 7.05
C ILE A 159 14.90 -2.69 7.27
N ASP A 160 13.91 -3.58 7.21
CA ASP A 160 14.10 -5.00 7.50
C ASP A 160 15.16 -5.62 6.56
N GLY A 161 16.09 -6.38 7.14
CA GLY A 161 17.17 -7.06 6.43
C GLY A 161 18.26 -6.16 5.84
N LEU A 162 18.30 -4.86 6.14
CA LEU A 162 19.35 -3.96 5.63
C LEU A 162 20.66 -4.10 6.41
N SER A 163 21.61 -4.86 5.87
CA SER A 163 22.97 -4.92 6.43
C SER A 163 23.86 -3.76 5.97
N LYS A 164 24.82 -3.38 6.81
CA LYS A 164 25.79 -2.32 6.51
C LYS A 164 26.51 -2.54 5.16
N PRO A 165 27.03 -3.75 4.82
CA PRO A 165 27.69 -3.96 3.53
C PRO A 165 26.78 -3.76 2.31
N VAL A 166 25.47 -4.02 2.46
CA VAL A 166 24.48 -3.76 1.40
C VAL A 166 24.26 -2.26 1.24
N LEU A 167 24.12 -1.53 2.35
CA LEU A 167 23.97 -0.08 2.33
C LEU A 167 25.20 0.60 1.72
N ASP A 168 26.42 0.19 2.10
CA ASP A 168 27.66 0.73 1.54
C ASP A 168 27.72 0.57 0.01
N LYS A 169 27.36 -0.61 -0.50
CA LYS A 169 27.25 -0.86 -1.95
C LYS A 169 26.21 0.04 -2.62
N ALA A 170 25.04 0.22 -1.99
CA ALA A 170 23.99 1.07 -2.51
C ALA A 170 24.40 2.56 -2.54
N LEU A 171 25.12 3.03 -1.53
CA LEU A 171 25.71 4.38 -1.48
C LEU A 171 26.75 4.58 -2.59
N ALA A 172 27.64 3.60 -2.78
CA ALA A 172 28.66 3.63 -3.82
C ALA A 172 28.06 3.63 -5.24
N ALA A 173 27.02 2.82 -5.48
CA ALA A 173 26.31 2.74 -6.75
C ALA A 173 25.36 3.93 -7.02
N GLY A 174 25.13 4.81 -6.04
CA GLY A 174 24.27 5.98 -6.18
C GLY A 174 22.77 5.70 -6.03
N TYR A 175 22.40 4.53 -5.47
CA TYR A 175 20.99 4.18 -5.20
C TYR A 175 20.44 4.88 -3.95
N ALA A 176 21.29 5.32 -3.03
CA ALA A 176 20.91 6.06 -1.81
C ALA A 176 21.50 7.49 -1.78
N PRO A 177 21.19 8.37 -2.76
CA PRO A 177 21.88 9.65 -2.93
C PRO A 177 21.63 10.66 -1.79
N ASN A 178 20.46 10.60 -1.13
CA ASN A 178 20.17 11.48 0.01
C ASN A 178 20.97 11.08 1.25
N MET A 179 21.03 9.78 1.57
CA MET A 179 21.83 9.26 2.69
C MET A 179 23.32 9.52 2.44
N LYS A 180 23.79 9.31 1.21
CA LYS A 180 25.18 9.65 0.83
C LYS A 180 25.50 11.12 1.10
N ARG A 181 24.61 12.04 0.70
CA ARG A 181 24.76 13.47 0.99
C ARG A 181 24.78 13.78 2.48
N TRP A 182 23.98 13.10 3.29
CA TRP A 182 23.99 13.26 4.75
C TRP A 182 25.32 12.85 5.36
N LEU A 183 25.85 11.69 4.98
CA LEU A 183 27.16 11.22 5.45
C LEU A 183 28.30 12.14 4.97
N GLU A 184 28.25 12.60 3.72
CA GLU A 184 29.24 13.54 3.16
C GLU A 184 29.20 14.94 3.80
N SER A 185 28.07 15.33 4.41
CA SER A 185 27.96 16.62 5.11
C SER A 185 28.76 16.67 6.42
N GLY A 186 29.05 15.50 7.01
CA GLY A 186 29.66 15.40 8.34
C GLY A 186 28.69 15.66 9.50
N GLU A 187 27.42 15.98 9.24
CA GLU A 187 26.39 16.18 10.28
C GLU A 187 25.76 14.86 10.75
N TYR A 188 25.98 13.76 10.02
CA TYR A 188 25.38 12.45 10.28
C TYR A 188 26.43 11.36 10.32
N GLU A 189 26.26 10.42 11.24
CA GLU A 189 27.12 9.26 11.41
C GLU A 189 26.37 7.97 11.06
N LEU A 190 27.06 7.06 10.38
CA LEU A 190 26.59 5.69 10.18
C LEU A 190 27.18 4.80 11.28
N VAL A 191 26.34 4.42 12.23
CA VAL A 191 26.72 3.51 13.33
C VAL A 191 26.27 2.09 12.99
N GLU A 192 27.19 1.14 13.12
CA GLU A 192 26.88 -0.29 12.99
C GLU A 192 26.30 -0.83 14.28
N TRP A 193 25.23 -1.62 14.17
CA TRP A 193 24.64 -2.33 15.29
C TRP A 193 24.75 -3.84 15.04
N GLU A 194 25.42 -4.53 15.94
CA GLU A 194 25.49 -5.99 15.96
C GLU A 194 24.30 -6.53 16.75
N THR A 195 23.49 -7.37 16.10
CA THR A 195 22.39 -8.06 16.78
C THR A 195 22.94 -9.10 17.74
N ASP A 196 22.20 -9.38 18.82
CA ASP A 196 22.47 -10.55 19.64
C ASP A 196 22.26 -11.86 18.83
N MET A 197 22.39 -13.02 19.47
CA MET A 197 22.26 -14.36 18.86
C MET A 197 21.09 -14.52 17.88
N SER A 198 19.99 -13.79 18.08
CA SER A 198 18.85 -13.76 17.18
C SER A 198 18.78 -12.44 16.40
N SER A 199 19.15 -12.49 15.12
CA SER A 199 18.99 -11.36 14.18
C SER A 199 17.57 -11.27 13.59
N GLN A 200 16.57 -11.79 14.29
CA GLN A 200 15.19 -11.84 13.82
C GLN A 200 14.49 -10.52 14.10
N THR A 201 13.52 -10.17 13.25
CA THR A 201 12.72 -8.93 13.40
C THR A 201 12.03 -8.86 14.76
N SER A 202 11.51 -9.98 15.27
CA SER A 202 10.86 -10.02 16.59
C SER A 202 11.81 -9.69 17.74
N ALA A 203 13.00 -10.29 17.76
CA ALA A 203 14.02 -10.00 18.76
C ALA A 203 14.54 -8.56 18.65
N SER A 204 14.78 -8.09 17.42
CA SER A 204 15.30 -6.75 17.17
C SER A 204 14.30 -5.67 17.58
N GLN A 205 13.03 -5.79 17.18
CA GLN A 205 12.00 -4.82 17.52
C GLN A 205 11.69 -4.78 19.02
N LEU A 206 11.65 -5.95 19.69
CA LEU A 206 11.47 -5.99 21.15
C LEU A 206 12.67 -5.36 21.87
N GLY A 207 13.89 -5.63 21.42
CA GLY A 207 15.10 -4.98 21.96
C GLY A 207 15.08 -3.45 21.77
N ILE A 208 14.69 -2.96 20.59
CA ILE A 208 14.64 -1.52 20.29
C ILE A 208 13.52 -0.82 21.06
N LEU A 209 12.31 -1.39 21.07
CA LEU A 209 11.11 -0.72 21.55
C LEU A 209 10.84 -0.94 23.05
N HIS A 210 11.32 -2.05 23.62
CA HIS A 210 11.08 -2.41 25.01
C HIS A 210 12.37 -2.63 25.81
N GLY A 211 13.54 -2.49 25.17
CA GLY A 211 14.83 -2.65 25.85
C GLY A 211 15.17 -4.10 26.24
N SER A 212 14.35 -5.08 25.85
CA SER A 212 14.53 -6.48 26.18
C SER A 212 14.18 -7.38 24.99
N ASN A 213 15.08 -8.31 24.67
CA ASN A 213 14.91 -9.33 23.63
C ASN A 213 15.16 -10.75 24.18
N GLU A 214 15.02 -10.93 25.49
CA GLU A 214 15.32 -12.17 26.19
C GLU A 214 14.45 -13.35 25.71
N ASN A 215 15.03 -14.55 25.62
CA ASN A 215 14.30 -15.78 25.28
C ASN A 215 13.58 -15.76 23.91
N ILE A 216 14.09 -15.01 22.93
CA ILE A 216 13.61 -15.01 21.53
C ILE A 216 14.69 -15.59 20.60
N PRO A 217 14.95 -16.92 20.65
CA PRO A 217 16.11 -17.52 20.01
C PRO A 217 15.99 -17.65 18.48
N ALA A 218 14.78 -17.59 17.93
CA ALA A 218 14.52 -17.80 16.51
C ALA A 218 13.14 -17.26 16.10
N PHE A 219 12.86 -17.27 14.79
CA PHE A 219 11.52 -16.96 14.26
C PHE A 219 10.45 -17.95 14.74
N ARG A 220 10.83 -19.23 14.86
CA ARG A 220 10.01 -20.32 15.38
C ARG A 220 10.85 -21.19 16.30
N TRP A 221 10.35 -21.45 17.49
CA TRP A 221 11.03 -22.30 18.47
C TRP A 221 10.04 -23.07 19.31
N PHE A 222 10.52 -24.12 19.97
CA PHE A 222 9.72 -24.88 20.91
C PHE A 222 9.94 -24.33 22.32
N ASP A 223 8.87 -23.85 22.93
CA ASP A 223 8.87 -23.45 24.34
C ASP A 223 8.70 -24.70 25.21
N ARG A 224 9.75 -25.05 25.96
CA ARG A 224 9.77 -26.25 26.81
C ARG A 224 8.85 -26.13 28.02
N GLN A 225 8.66 -24.92 28.56
CA GLN A 225 7.80 -24.72 29.73
C GLN A 225 6.34 -24.92 29.33
N ARG A 226 5.98 -24.43 28.14
CA ARG A 226 4.61 -24.52 27.60
C ARG A 226 4.33 -25.80 26.83
N LYS A 227 5.37 -26.48 26.34
CA LYS A 227 5.30 -27.61 25.42
C LYS A 227 4.61 -27.26 24.09
N GLU A 228 4.83 -26.05 23.61
CA GLU A 228 4.20 -25.49 22.41
C GLU A 228 5.24 -24.94 21.43
N ILE A 229 4.88 -24.84 20.16
CA ILE A 229 5.69 -24.14 19.15
C ILE A 229 5.27 -22.67 19.16
N VAL A 230 6.21 -21.79 19.46
CA VAL A 230 6.06 -20.33 19.34
C VAL A 230 6.47 -19.90 17.94
N SER A 231 5.73 -18.97 17.35
CA SER A 231 6.00 -18.40 16.03
C SER A 231 5.81 -16.89 16.04
N SER A 232 6.83 -16.14 15.62
CA SER A 232 6.78 -14.67 15.51
C SER A 232 5.84 -14.16 14.39
N SER A 233 5.18 -15.06 13.68
CA SER A 233 4.12 -14.73 12.70
C SER A 233 2.70 -14.74 13.28
N SER A 234 2.51 -15.28 14.48
CA SER A 234 1.18 -15.37 15.11
C SER A 234 0.90 -14.11 15.91
N PRO A 235 -0.12 -13.31 15.57
CA PRO A 235 -0.46 -12.10 16.32
C PRO A 235 -0.65 -12.35 17.82
N ASP A 236 -1.21 -13.51 18.21
CA ASP A 236 -1.40 -13.89 19.61
C ASP A 236 -0.06 -14.10 20.33
N GLU A 237 0.90 -14.75 19.67
CA GLU A 237 2.22 -14.97 20.24
C GLU A 237 3.01 -13.66 20.29
N VAL A 238 2.90 -12.80 19.29
CA VAL A 238 3.55 -11.49 19.30
C VAL A 238 2.98 -10.59 20.41
N ALA A 239 1.65 -10.58 20.59
CA ALA A 239 1.01 -9.86 21.69
C ALA A 239 1.45 -10.36 23.06
N ARG A 240 1.59 -11.68 23.21
CA ARG A 240 2.12 -12.28 24.42
C ARG A 240 3.57 -11.87 24.68
N LEU A 241 4.43 -12.01 23.67
CA LEU A 241 5.86 -11.65 23.79
C LEU A 241 6.01 -10.19 24.19
N GLU A 242 5.26 -9.27 23.57
CA GLU A 242 5.24 -7.87 23.99
C GLU A 242 4.83 -7.71 25.46
N LYS A 243 3.77 -8.40 25.90
CA LYS A 243 3.34 -8.33 27.31
C LYS A 243 4.38 -8.88 28.29
N GLU A 244 5.15 -9.89 27.90
CA GLU A 244 6.20 -10.48 28.73
C GLU A 244 7.44 -9.57 28.87
N HIS A 245 7.67 -8.69 27.88
CA HIS A 245 8.86 -7.83 27.81
C HIS A 245 8.58 -6.36 28.13
N SER A 246 7.34 -5.90 27.98
CA SER A 246 6.93 -4.54 28.31
C SER A 246 6.92 -4.35 29.83
N ASP A 247 7.58 -3.29 30.29
CA ASP A 247 7.49 -2.76 31.65
C ASP A 247 6.46 -1.61 31.75
N GLY A 248 5.72 -1.35 30.67
CA GLY A 248 4.79 -0.22 30.52
C GLY A 248 5.47 1.11 30.22
N ASN A 249 6.78 1.11 29.98
CA ASN A 249 7.58 2.29 29.66
C ASN A 249 8.36 2.10 28.35
N GLY A 250 7.76 1.41 27.38
CA GLY A 250 8.32 1.25 26.04
C GLY A 250 8.62 2.59 25.35
N LEU A 251 9.49 2.55 24.35
CA LEU A 251 10.06 3.72 23.67
C LEU A 251 9.01 4.72 23.13
N LEU A 252 7.79 4.25 22.85
CA LEU A 252 6.73 5.02 22.20
C LEU A 252 5.57 5.36 23.16
N VAL A 253 5.69 5.09 24.45
CA VAL A 253 4.60 5.28 25.44
C VAL A 253 4.08 6.73 25.51
N ASP A 254 4.98 7.71 25.42
CA ASP A 254 4.65 9.13 25.56
C ASP A 254 4.23 9.75 24.22
N HIS A 255 2.94 9.61 23.88
CA HIS A 255 2.34 10.15 22.65
C HIS A 255 2.98 9.64 21.35
N GLY A 256 3.67 8.49 21.40
CA GLY A 256 4.28 7.87 20.24
C GLY A 256 3.27 7.17 19.32
N ALA A 257 3.75 6.78 18.15
CA ALA A 257 2.97 6.02 17.18
C ALA A 257 3.77 4.84 16.62
N SER A 258 3.17 3.65 16.62
CA SER A 258 3.72 2.44 16.01
C SER A 258 2.96 2.10 14.74
N ARG A 259 3.68 1.94 13.62
CA ARG A 259 3.10 1.80 12.27
C ARG A 259 3.82 0.68 11.51
N GLY A 260 3.12 -0.41 11.22
CA GLY A 260 3.68 -1.54 10.46
C GLY A 260 4.69 -2.41 11.22
N ASN A 261 4.69 -2.36 12.55
CA ASN A 261 5.62 -3.10 13.41
C ASN A 261 5.03 -4.43 13.92
N LEU A 262 5.85 -5.34 14.44
CA LEU A 262 5.36 -6.51 15.17
C LEU A 262 4.80 -6.10 16.54
N VAL A 263 5.52 -5.23 17.25
CA VAL A 263 5.17 -4.79 18.61
C VAL A 263 4.88 -3.29 18.66
N SER A 264 4.12 -2.86 19.66
CA SER A 264 3.65 -1.47 19.78
C SER A 264 4.70 -0.54 20.38
N GLY A 265 5.59 -1.04 21.24
CA GLY A 265 6.49 -0.18 22.03
C GLY A 265 5.71 0.68 23.02
N ASP A 266 4.57 0.18 23.50
CA ASP A 266 3.60 0.85 24.35
C ASP A 266 2.94 2.11 23.74
N ALA A 267 3.03 2.26 22.41
CA ALA A 267 2.45 3.39 21.71
C ALA A 267 0.92 3.51 21.92
N PRO A 268 0.41 4.71 22.26
CA PRO A 268 -1.04 4.95 22.30
C PRO A 268 -1.67 4.94 20.90
N LEU A 269 -0.90 5.27 19.86
CA LEU A 269 -1.34 5.29 18.47
C LEU A 269 -0.74 4.10 17.70
N VAL A 270 -1.56 3.13 17.33
CA VAL A 270 -1.10 1.92 16.60
C VAL A 270 -1.82 1.77 15.27
N SER A 271 -1.08 1.34 14.23
CA SER A 271 -1.66 0.95 12.94
C SER A 271 -0.85 -0.16 12.31
N VAL A 272 -1.53 -1.25 11.93
CA VAL A 272 -0.89 -2.45 11.36
C VAL A 272 0.24 -2.97 12.27
N THR A 273 0.01 -2.92 13.58
CA THR A 273 0.92 -3.48 14.58
C THR A 273 0.45 -4.88 14.96
N ALA A 274 1.29 -5.91 14.80
CA ALA A 274 0.88 -7.31 14.92
C ALA A 274 0.31 -7.66 16.31
N SER A 275 0.98 -7.21 17.37
CA SER A 275 0.56 -7.43 18.76
C SER A 275 -0.80 -6.83 19.12
N THR A 276 -1.21 -5.76 18.45
CA THR A 276 -2.48 -5.07 18.72
C THR A 276 -3.56 -5.40 17.69
N MET A 277 -3.32 -6.32 16.75
CA MET A 277 -4.28 -6.62 15.66
C MET A 277 -5.65 -7.11 16.16
N LYS A 278 -5.73 -7.70 17.35
CA LYS A 278 -7.01 -8.16 17.95
C LYS A 278 -7.64 -7.15 18.89
N ASP A 279 -6.94 -6.08 19.25
CA ASP A 279 -7.49 -5.00 20.06
C ASP A 279 -8.15 -3.95 19.17
N PHE A 280 -9.40 -4.23 18.78
CA PHE A 280 -10.19 -3.35 17.93
C PHE A 280 -10.46 -1.97 18.56
N SER A 281 -10.22 -1.78 19.87
CA SER A 281 -10.36 -0.47 20.52
C SER A 281 -9.22 0.49 20.17
N ARG A 282 -8.05 -0.05 19.79
CA ARG A 282 -6.84 0.72 19.42
C ARG A 282 -6.60 0.81 17.92
N LEU A 283 -7.41 0.10 17.12
CA LEU A 283 -7.34 0.11 15.65
C LEU A 283 -8.04 1.35 15.09
N HIS A 284 -7.24 2.37 14.72
CA HIS A 284 -7.76 3.50 13.95
C HIS A 284 -7.89 3.12 12.47
N MET A 285 -9.11 2.72 12.06
CA MET A 285 -9.45 2.36 10.67
C MET A 285 -8.97 3.39 9.64
N THR A 286 -9.02 4.69 9.97
CA THR A 286 -8.53 5.78 9.12
C THR A 286 -7.03 5.66 8.81
N ASP A 287 -6.22 5.22 9.78
CA ASP A 287 -4.78 5.03 9.63
C ASP A 287 -4.46 3.75 8.85
N PHE A 288 -5.24 2.69 9.06
CA PHE A 288 -5.16 1.45 8.28
C PHE A 288 -5.43 1.71 6.78
N TYR A 289 -6.42 2.53 6.46
CA TYR A 289 -6.69 2.96 5.08
C TYR A 289 -5.58 3.84 4.49
N ALA A 290 -4.97 4.71 5.30
CA ALA A 290 -3.82 5.50 4.85
C ALA A 290 -2.62 4.59 4.52
N TYR A 291 -2.33 3.60 5.37
CA TYR A 291 -1.24 2.64 5.18
C TYR A 291 -1.46 1.66 4.02
N LEU A 292 -2.66 1.07 3.88
CA LEU A 292 -2.96 0.20 2.74
C LEU A 292 -3.05 0.96 1.43
N SER A 293 -3.47 2.23 1.47
CA SER A 293 -3.32 3.06 0.28
C SER A 293 -1.84 3.13 -0.09
N THR A 294 -0.90 3.32 0.84
CA THR A 294 0.53 3.34 0.48
C THR A 294 1.14 2.01 0.02
N LEU A 295 0.48 0.86 0.25
CA LEU A 295 1.00 -0.47 -0.12
C LEU A 295 0.40 -1.08 -1.39
N THR A 296 -0.73 -0.56 -1.90
CA THR A 296 -1.44 -1.15 -3.06
C THR A 296 -1.16 -0.44 -4.41
N THR A 297 -0.04 0.27 -4.49
CA THR A 297 0.58 0.81 -5.72
C THR A 297 2.08 0.72 -5.61
#